data_AF-A0A965PH05-F1
#
_entry.id   AF-A0A965PH05-F1
#
_cell.length_a   1.000
_cell.length_b   1.000
_cell.length_c   1.000
_cell.angle_alpha   90.00
_cell.angle_beta   90.00
_cell.angle_gamma   90.00
#
_symmetry.space_group_name_H-M   'P 1'
#
loop_
_entity.id
_entity.type
_entity.pdbx_description
1 polymer ?
#
loop_
_entity_poly.entity_id
_entity_poly.type
_entity_poly.pdbx_seq_one_letter_code
_entity_poly.pdbx_strand_id
1 'polypeptide(L)'
;MNILVLEMKILKYLNLKDQELMVQFKRLYFDIEVSPNIGFFWQSGYKLQIPHNNIIKERAIICVCYKWEHEKEVHSLEWKKGDDKQLLIKFLKVLNEADEVVGQNSDNFDIKWLRTRCLYHKIEMMPTYSSVDTYKLAKQYFRFNSNKLDYMSSFLGYGNKIHTEYDLWRKIVLDNDAKSMQLMVKYCKKDVLLTEKVHQTMKNYTKHKTHVGVAMGETKIDCPECGSDHIQSRGYAITAVGTKFKRCQCQNCGKWYRINLNVYNKAISIKNNKAIV
;
A
#
# COMPACT_ATOMS: atom_id res chain seq x y z
N MET A 1 -50.38 4.75 -7.16
CA MET A 1 -49.05 4.10 -7.28
C MET A 1 -49.16 2.76 -6.57
N ASN A 2 -49.04 1.67 -7.32
CA ASN A 2 -49.59 0.34 -6.98
C ASN A 2 -48.82 -0.31 -5.80
N ILE A 3 -49.53 -0.80 -4.77
CA ILE A 3 -48.94 -1.40 -3.56
C ILE A 3 -47.99 -2.56 -3.90
N LEU A 4 -48.32 -3.35 -4.93
CA LEU A 4 -47.46 -4.39 -5.50
C LEU A 4 -46.08 -3.90 -5.97
N VAL A 5 -45.97 -2.68 -6.49
CA VAL A 5 -44.68 -2.11 -6.93
C VAL A 5 -43.82 -1.70 -5.74
N LEU A 6 -44.45 -1.28 -4.63
CA LEU A 6 -43.75 -0.97 -3.38
C LEU A 6 -43.25 -2.26 -2.71
N GLU A 7 -44.09 -3.30 -2.65
CA GLU A 7 -43.72 -4.61 -2.09
C GLU A 7 -42.60 -5.29 -2.89
N MET A 8 -42.63 -5.23 -4.23
CA MET A 8 -41.53 -5.74 -5.06
C MET A 8 -40.24 -4.94 -4.87
N LYS A 9 -40.31 -3.63 -4.66
CA LYS A 9 -39.12 -2.80 -4.35
C LYS A 9 -38.57 -3.13 -2.97
N ILE A 10 -39.43 -3.36 -1.97
CA ILE A 10 -39.05 -3.75 -0.60
C ILE A 10 -38.45 -5.16 -0.61
N LEU A 11 -39.07 -6.13 -1.28
CA LEU A 11 -38.51 -7.48 -1.45
C LEU A 11 -37.17 -7.47 -2.19
N LYS A 12 -36.99 -6.61 -3.19
CA LYS A 12 -35.69 -6.41 -3.84
C LYS A 12 -34.66 -5.75 -2.92
N TYR A 13 -35.08 -4.82 -2.04
CA TYR A 13 -34.23 -4.18 -1.03
C TYR A 13 -33.85 -5.14 0.12
N LEU A 14 -34.75 -6.07 0.47
CA LEU A 14 -34.53 -7.11 1.48
C LEU A 14 -33.65 -8.24 0.92
N ASN A 15 -33.88 -8.68 -0.33
CA ASN A 15 -32.99 -9.64 -1.01
C ASN A 15 -31.57 -9.09 -1.29
N LEU A 16 -31.37 -7.77 -1.26
CA LEU A 16 -30.03 -7.16 -1.35
C LEU A 16 -29.27 -7.20 -0.01
N LYS A 17 -29.94 -7.48 1.11
CA LYS A 17 -29.29 -7.65 2.44
C LYS A 17 -28.85 -9.09 2.71
N ASP A 18 -29.43 -10.08 2.04
CA ASP A 18 -29.15 -11.51 2.29
C ASP A 18 -28.08 -12.13 1.37
N GLN A 19 -27.35 -11.29 0.62
CA GLN A 19 -25.98 -11.59 0.24
C GLN A 19 -25.09 -10.55 0.92
N GLU A 20 -24.77 -10.75 2.20
CA GLU A 20 -23.58 -10.15 2.78
C GLU A 20 -22.37 -10.61 1.96
N LEU A 21 -22.06 -9.86 0.90
CA LEU A 21 -20.76 -9.88 0.25
C LEU A 21 -19.76 -9.61 1.37
N MET A 22 -19.09 -10.67 1.82
CA MET A 22 -17.99 -10.59 2.78
C MET A 22 -17.07 -9.46 2.32
N VAL A 23 -17.05 -8.37 3.08
CA VAL A 23 -16.29 -7.18 2.72
C VAL A 23 -14.81 -7.57 2.80
N GLN A 24 -14.17 -7.75 1.65
CA GLN A 24 -12.78 -8.14 1.59
C GLN A 24 -11.89 -6.90 1.73
N PHE A 25 -10.96 -6.91 2.69
CA PHE A 25 -9.97 -5.86 2.84
C PHE A 25 -8.98 -5.86 1.66
N LYS A 26 -8.89 -4.74 0.95
CA LYS A 26 -8.05 -4.58 -0.25
C LYS A 26 -6.74 -3.87 0.09
N ARG A 27 -5.69 -4.66 0.34
CA ARG A 27 -4.31 -4.18 0.48
C ARG A 27 -3.56 -4.24 -0.84
N LEU A 28 -3.04 -3.09 -1.29
CA LEU A 28 -2.30 -2.95 -2.53
C LEU A 28 -0.81 -2.71 -2.28
N TYR A 29 0.05 -3.53 -2.85
CA TYR A 29 1.50 -3.28 -2.93
C TYR A 29 1.82 -2.63 -4.27
N PHE A 30 2.63 -1.59 -4.30
CA PHE A 30 2.99 -0.93 -5.56
C PHE A 30 4.38 -0.26 -5.51
N ASP A 31 4.91 -0.01 -6.71
CA ASP A 31 6.17 0.68 -6.96
C ASP A 31 6.09 1.41 -8.31
N ILE A 32 6.79 2.53 -8.47
CA ILE A 32 6.84 3.30 -9.71
C ILE A 32 8.26 3.53 -10.19
N GLU A 33 8.43 3.61 -11.52
CA GLU A 33 9.66 4.08 -12.14
C GLU A 33 9.44 5.40 -12.86
N VAL A 34 10.38 6.33 -12.71
CA VAL A 34 10.26 7.70 -13.24
C VAL A 34 11.41 8.02 -14.18
N SER A 35 11.14 8.86 -15.18
CA SER A 35 12.16 9.30 -16.11
C SER A 35 13.04 10.42 -15.54
N PRO A 36 14.29 10.56 -16.01
CA PRO A 36 15.03 11.80 -15.84
C PRO A 36 14.36 12.96 -16.59
N ASN A 37 14.73 14.19 -16.21
CA ASN A 37 14.53 15.36 -17.05
C ASN A 37 15.48 15.33 -18.25
N ILE A 38 15.06 15.87 -19.39
CA ILE A 38 15.97 16.23 -20.48
C ILE A 38 16.22 17.73 -20.39
N GLY A 39 17.49 18.14 -20.35
CA GLY A 39 17.86 19.55 -20.22
C GLY A 39 19.12 19.92 -20.99
N PHE A 40 19.29 21.21 -21.25
CA PHE A 40 20.48 21.80 -21.86
C PHE A 40 21.34 22.47 -20.79
N PHE A 41 22.62 22.09 -20.66
CA PHE A 41 23.52 22.65 -19.66
C PHE A 41 24.97 22.63 -20.18
N TRP A 42 25.80 23.56 -19.71
CA TRP A 42 27.13 23.80 -20.27
C TRP A 42 28.14 22.68 -20.03
N GLN A 43 28.17 22.11 -18.81
CA GLN A 43 29.11 21.05 -18.44
C GLN A 43 28.54 20.15 -17.35
N SER A 44 29.04 18.91 -17.27
CA SER A 44 28.84 18.04 -16.11
C SER A 44 29.81 18.44 -14.97
N GLY A 45 29.50 18.05 -13.73
CA GLY A 45 30.36 18.39 -12.59
C GLY A 45 29.76 18.04 -11.22
N TYR A 46 30.63 17.94 -10.22
CA TYR A 46 30.25 17.63 -8.84
C TYR A 46 29.56 18.84 -8.18
N LYS A 47 28.42 18.60 -7.52
CA LYS A 47 27.60 19.62 -6.82
C LYS A 47 27.12 20.79 -7.69
N LEU A 48 26.97 20.61 -9.00
CA LEU A 48 26.32 21.60 -9.85
C LEU A 48 24.83 21.73 -9.52
N GLN A 49 24.35 22.97 -9.44
CA GLN A 49 22.92 23.28 -9.39
C GLN A 49 22.43 23.60 -10.81
N ILE A 50 21.55 22.77 -11.35
CA ILE A 50 20.95 22.99 -12.68
C ILE A 50 19.62 23.73 -12.46
N PRO A 51 19.46 24.97 -12.97
CA PRO A 51 18.24 25.73 -12.77
C PRO A 51 17.09 25.17 -13.65
N HIS A 52 15.85 25.35 -13.21
CA HIS A 52 14.68 24.69 -13.84
C HIS A 52 14.40 25.16 -15.27
N ASN A 53 14.82 26.38 -15.65
CA ASN A 53 14.72 26.90 -17.01
C ASN A 53 15.58 26.13 -18.02
N ASN A 54 16.53 25.30 -17.56
CA ASN A 54 17.34 24.45 -18.42
C ASN A 54 16.61 23.15 -18.81
N ILE A 55 15.45 22.85 -18.21
CA ILE A 55 14.65 21.66 -18.54
C ILE A 55 13.95 21.89 -19.89
N ILE A 56 14.28 21.05 -20.87
CA ILE A 56 13.63 21.02 -22.20
C ILE A 56 12.39 20.13 -22.15
N LYS A 57 12.50 18.96 -21.50
CA LYS A 57 11.40 18.00 -21.33
C LYS A 57 11.32 17.57 -19.88
N GLU A 58 10.16 17.83 -19.28
CA GLU A 58 9.86 17.40 -17.92
C GLU A 58 9.75 15.87 -17.86
N ARG A 59 10.20 15.35 -16.72
CA ARG A 59 10.06 13.96 -16.29
C ARG A 59 8.62 13.51 -16.12
N ALA A 60 8.40 12.22 -16.33
CA ALA A 60 7.12 11.54 -16.22
C ALA A 60 7.28 10.14 -15.63
N ILE A 61 6.17 9.49 -15.27
CA ILE A 61 6.17 8.12 -14.74
C ILE A 61 6.27 7.13 -15.91
N ILE A 62 7.36 6.36 -15.94
CA ILE A 62 7.63 5.36 -16.99
C ILE A 62 6.68 4.18 -16.85
N CYS A 63 6.64 3.59 -15.66
CA CYS A 63 5.76 2.47 -15.36
C CYS A 63 5.34 2.45 -13.90
N VAL A 64 4.25 1.74 -13.63
CA VAL A 64 3.75 1.41 -12.30
C VAL A 64 3.52 -0.08 -12.26
N CYS A 65 4.02 -0.74 -11.23
CA CYS A 65 3.74 -2.14 -10.97
C CYS A 65 2.96 -2.26 -9.67
N TYR A 66 2.03 -3.20 -9.62
CA TYR A 66 1.21 -3.38 -8.44
C TYR A 66 0.74 -4.82 -8.28
N LYS A 67 0.42 -5.16 -7.03
CA LYS A 67 -0.06 -6.49 -6.65
C LYS A 67 -1.06 -6.36 -5.50
N TRP A 68 -2.22 -6.98 -5.63
CA TRP A 68 -3.12 -7.17 -4.51
C TRP A 68 -2.57 -8.26 -3.56
N GLU A 69 -2.71 -8.07 -2.25
CA GLU A 69 -2.17 -9.02 -1.25
C GLU A 69 -2.66 -10.46 -1.48
N HIS A 70 -3.93 -10.62 -1.86
CA HIS A 70 -4.58 -11.92 -2.04
C HIS A 70 -4.29 -12.57 -3.41
N GLU A 71 -3.69 -11.84 -4.35
CA GLU A 71 -3.36 -12.36 -5.68
C GLU A 71 -1.91 -12.86 -5.74
N LYS A 72 -1.59 -13.71 -6.72
CA LYS A 72 -0.19 -14.08 -7.02
C LYS A 72 0.42 -13.20 -8.10
N GLU A 73 -0.40 -12.67 -9.00
CA GLU A 73 0.04 -11.92 -10.16
C GLU A 73 0.49 -10.50 -9.79
N VAL A 74 1.54 -10.04 -10.48
CA VAL A 74 1.96 -8.64 -10.43
C VAL A 74 1.61 -8.00 -11.76
N HIS A 75 0.74 -7.00 -11.68
CA HIS A 75 0.27 -6.21 -12.81
C HIS A 75 1.25 -5.09 -13.11
N SER A 76 1.19 -4.56 -14.32
CA SER A 76 2.03 -3.44 -14.74
C SER A 76 1.32 -2.54 -15.74
N LEU A 77 1.55 -1.24 -15.63
CA LEU A 77 1.12 -0.21 -16.56
C LEU A 77 2.34 0.59 -16.98
N GLU A 78 2.45 0.92 -18.27
CA GLU A 78 3.57 1.68 -18.83
C GLU A 78 3.06 2.90 -19.61
N TRP A 79 3.90 3.93 -19.69
CA TRP A 79 3.61 5.14 -20.46
C TRP A 79 3.60 4.85 -21.96
N LYS A 80 3.17 5.82 -22.77
CA LYS A 80 3.31 5.74 -24.23
C LYS A 80 4.23 6.84 -24.72
N LYS A 81 5.46 6.47 -25.09
CA LYS A 81 6.49 7.39 -25.63
C LYS A 81 6.69 8.66 -24.78
N GLY A 82 6.69 8.50 -23.45
CA GLY A 82 6.85 9.61 -22.50
C GLY A 82 5.55 10.25 -22.00
N ASP A 83 4.38 9.83 -22.49
CA ASP A 83 3.09 10.29 -21.98
C ASP A 83 2.51 9.28 -20.97
N ASP A 84 2.47 9.69 -19.70
CA ASP A 84 1.98 8.92 -18.55
C ASP A 84 0.49 9.14 -18.24
N LYS A 85 -0.25 9.94 -19.03
CA LYS A 85 -1.66 10.27 -18.75
C LYS A 85 -2.56 9.04 -18.67
N GLN A 86 -2.48 8.16 -19.67
CA GLN A 86 -3.31 6.95 -19.72
C GLN A 86 -2.91 5.93 -18.65
N LEU A 87 -1.62 5.86 -18.32
CA LEU A 87 -1.13 5.06 -17.20
C LEU A 87 -1.75 5.56 -15.89
N LEU A 88 -1.75 6.86 -15.64
CA LEU A 88 -2.30 7.45 -14.41
C LEU A 88 -3.81 7.21 -14.29
N ILE A 89 -4.58 7.43 -15.37
CA ILE A 89 -6.02 7.18 -15.38
C ILE A 89 -6.33 5.72 -15.02
N LYS A 90 -5.55 4.77 -15.56
CA LYS A 90 -5.74 3.35 -15.29
C LYS A 90 -5.31 3.00 -13.85
N PHE A 91 -4.16 3.48 -13.42
CA PHE A 91 -3.63 3.14 -12.10
C PHE A 91 -4.48 3.74 -10.97
N LEU A 92 -5.00 4.96 -11.12
CA LEU A 92 -5.84 5.57 -10.10
C LEU A 92 -7.15 4.81 -9.86
N LYS A 93 -7.71 4.13 -10.87
CA LYS A 93 -8.85 3.24 -10.66
C LYS A 93 -8.50 2.14 -9.66
N VAL A 94 -7.33 1.51 -9.84
CA VAL A 94 -6.82 0.47 -8.93
C VAL A 94 -6.47 1.05 -7.56
N LEU A 95 -5.74 2.16 -7.52
CA LEU A 95 -5.27 2.78 -6.29
C LEU A 95 -6.43 3.23 -5.39
N ASN A 96 -7.51 3.76 -5.99
CA ASN A 96 -8.68 4.24 -5.25
C ASN A 96 -9.59 3.11 -4.74
N GLU A 97 -9.39 1.87 -5.20
CA GLU A 97 -10.06 0.71 -4.63
C GLU A 97 -9.37 0.16 -3.37
N ALA A 98 -8.16 0.61 -3.06
CA ALA A 98 -7.40 0.09 -1.94
C ALA A 98 -7.82 0.70 -0.60
N ASP A 99 -8.08 -0.17 0.40
CA ASP A 99 -8.27 0.24 1.79
C ASP A 99 -6.94 0.62 2.46
N GLU A 100 -5.86 -0.02 2.02
CA GLU A 100 -4.49 0.25 2.45
C GLU A 100 -3.51 0.06 1.29
N VAL A 101 -2.59 1.01 1.16
CA VAL A 101 -1.54 0.96 0.14
C VAL A 101 -0.17 0.81 0.81
N VAL A 102 0.68 -0.05 0.26
CA VAL A 102 1.98 -0.39 0.82
C VAL A 102 3.06 -0.15 -0.23
N GLY A 103 4.12 0.55 0.15
CA GLY A 103 5.26 0.82 -0.73
C GLY A 103 6.53 1.10 0.05
N GLN A 104 7.67 1.08 -0.65
CA GLN A 104 8.96 1.41 -0.08
C GLN A 104 9.25 2.90 -0.29
N ASN A 105 9.27 3.71 0.80
CA ASN A 105 9.47 5.17 0.71
C ASN A 105 8.38 5.87 -0.14
N SER A 106 7.23 5.24 -0.30
CA SER A 106 6.17 5.67 -1.21
C SER A 106 5.47 6.95 -0.78
N ASP A 107 5.41 7.22 0.53
CA ASP A 107 4.84 8.47 1.04
C ASP A 107 5.66 9.70 0.62
N ASN A 108 6.98 9.52 0.48
CA ASN A 108 7.89 10.62 0.13
C ASN A 108 8.29 10.63 -1.35
N PHE A 109 8.08 9.54 -2.07
CA PHE A 109 8.42 9.41 -3.48
C PHE A 109 7.17 9.16 -4.33
N ASP A 110 6.67 7.93 -4.37
CA ASP A 110 5.65 7.47 -5.32
C ASP A 110 4.35 8.27 -5.26
N ILE A 111 3.76 8.42 -4.08
CA ILE A 111 2.48 9.14 -3.90
C ILE A 111 2.63 10.61 -4.27
N LYS A 112 3.80 11.22 -4.00
CA LYS A 112 4.07 12.62 -4.39
C LYS A 112 4.23 12.75 -5.90
N TRP A 113 4.88 11.79 -6.54
CA TRP A 113 5.02 11.72 -8.00
C TRP A 113 3.67 11.55 -8.69
N LEU A 114 2.88 10.57 -8.26
CA LEU A 114 1.52 10.34 -8.74
C LEU A 114 0.71 11.63 -8.62
N ARG A 115 0.68 12.25 -7.43
CA ARG A 115 -0.07 13.51 -7.22
C ARG A 115 0.39 14.64 -8.14
N THR A 116 1.71 14.80 -8.32
CA THR A 116 2.28 15.85 -9.18
C THR A 116 1.91 15.64 -10.64
N ARG A 117 2.01 14.40 -11.14
CA ARG A 117 1.68 14.09 -12.54
C ARG A 117 0.17 14.09 -12.79
N CYS A 118 -0.64 13.70 -11.82
CA CYS A 118 -2.10 13.88 -11.86
C CYS A 118 -2.47 15.36 -11.93
N LEU A 119 -1.83 16.22 -11.11
CA LEU A 119 -2.02 17.67 -11.17
C LEU A 119 -1.68 18.22 -12.55
N TYR A 120 -0.51 17.84 -13.10
CA TYR A 120 -0.07 18.24 -14.44
C TYR A 120 -1.09 17.85 -15.53
N HIS A 121 -1.64 16.64 -15.46
CA HIS A 121 -2.61 16.12 -16.44
C HIS A 121 -4.07 16.51 -16.16
N LYS A 122 -4.34 17.24 -15.08
CA LYS A 122 -5.68 17.57 -14.58
C LYS A 122 -6.53 16.33 -14.32
N ILE A 123 -5.92 15.32 -13.70
CA ILE A 123 -6.58 14.08 -13.26
C ILE A 123 -6.85 14.20 -11.76
N GLU A 124 -8.08 13.95 -11.34
CA GLU A 124 -8.45 13.95 -9.92
C GLU A 124 -7.83 12.75 -9.19
N MET A 125 -7.28 13.00 -8.00
CA MET A 125 -6.68 12.01 -7.13
C MET A 125 -7.13 12.26 -5.69
N MET A 126 -7.34 11.21 -4.91
CA MET A 126 -7.73 11.37 -3.50
C MET A 126 -6.66 12.18 -2.74
N PRO A 127 -7.06 13.05 -1.80
CA PRO A 127 -6.11 13.89 -1.07
C PRO A 127 -5.17 13.04 -0.20
N THR A 128 -5.69 11.95 0.37
CA THR A 128 -4.96 11.06 1.28
C THR A 128 -5.30 9.60 1.02
N TYR A 129 -4.32 8.73 1.25
CA TYR A 129 -4.47 7.27 1.27
C TYR A 129 -4.03 6.74 2.63
N SER A 130 -4.64 5.64 3.07
CA SER A 130 -4.15 4.87 4.21
C SER A 130 -2.87 4.14 3.80
N SER A 131 -1.72 4.78 3.97
CA SER A 131 -0.44 4.24 3.51
C SER A 131 0.39 3.59 4.61
N VAL A 132 1.04 2.49 4.27
CA VAL A 132 2.11 1.83 5.03
C VAL A 132 3.40 1.94 4.24
N ASP A 133 4.34 2.73 4.77
CA ASP A 133 5.65 2.93 4.16
C ASP A 133 6.69 2.07 4.89
N THR A 134 7.20 1.03 4.21
CA THR A 134 8.16 0.09 4.78
C THR A 134 9.48 0.75 5.16
N TYR A 135 9.90 1.82 4.49
CA TYR A 135 11.10 2.60 4.84
C TYR A 135 10.90 3.34 6.17
N LYS A 136 9.71 3.94 6.37
CA LYS A 136 9.38 4.61 7.64
C LYS A 136 9.28 3.61 8.79
N LEU A 137 8.64 2.46 8.56
CA LEU A 137 8.58 1.39 9.54
C LEU A 137 9.99 0.89 9.92
N ALA A 138 10.84 0.66 8.92
CA ALA A 138 12.24 0.28 9.11
C ALA A 138 12.99 1.26 10.02
N LYS A 139 12.91 2.56 9.71
CA LYS A 139 13.55 3.62 10.52
C LYS A 139 13.01 3.73 11.94
N GLN A 140 11.72 3.49 12.13
CA GLN A 140 11.06 3.68 13.41
C GLN A 140 11.29 2.52 14.38
N TYR A 141 11.26 1.27 13.87
CA TYR A 141 11.19 0.08 14.70
C TYR A 141 12.46 -0.78 14.67
N PHE A 142 13.34 -0.59 13.69
CA PHE A 142 14.46 -1.49 13.45
C PHE A 142 15.79 -0.74 13.31
N ARG A 143 16.88 -1.47 13.50
CA ARG A 143 18.25 -0.97 13.36
C ARG A 143 18.99 -1.73 12.24
N PHE A 144 18.46 -1.69 11.02
CA PHE A 144 19.18 -2.19 9.86
C PHE A 144 20.40 -1.30 9.56
N ASN A 145 21.47 -1.88 8.99
CA ASN A 145 22.62 -1.08 8.54
C ASN A 145 22.23 -0.15 7.37
N SER A 146 21.22 -0.53 6.58
CA SER A 146 20.61 0.29 5.54
C SER A 146 19.12 -0.01 5.45
N ASN A 147 18.29 1.02 5.29
CA ASN A 147 16.84 0.86 5.12
C ASN A 147 16.44 0.80 3.63
N LYS A 148 17.40 0.65 2.71
CA LYS A 148 17.10 0.41 1.29
C LYS A 148 16.43 -0.95 1.12
N LEU A 149 15.46 -1.05 0.20
CA LEU A 149 14.72 -2.30 -0.03
C LEU A 149 15.65 -3.48 -0.33
N ASP A 150 16.64 -3.27 -1.20
CA ASP A 150 17.64 -4.29 -1.56
C ASP A 150 18.36 -4.88 -0.33
N TYR A 151 18.83 -4.01 0.58
CA TYR A 151 19.49 -4.45 1.80
C TYR A 151 18.52 -5.20 2.72
N MET A 152 17.32 -4.67 2.93
CA MET A 152 16.33 -5.29 3.81
C MET A 152 15.84 -6.63 3.28
N SER A 153 15.59 -6.75 1.98
CA SER A 153 15.17 -8.01 1.36
C SER A 153 16.27 -9.05 1.41
N SER A 154 17.52 -8.66 1.18
CA SER A 154 18.69 -9.53 1.28
C SER A 154 18.88 -10.02 2.71
N PHE A 155 18.87 -9.10 3.68
CA PHE A 155 19.00 -9.41 5.11
C PHE A 155 17.92 -10.39 5.61
N LEU A 156 16.69 -10.27 5.10
CA LEU A 156 15.58 -11.16 5.46
C LEU A 156 15.53 -12.47 4.62
N GLY A 157 16.51 -12.70 3.74
CA GLY A 157 16.61 -13.94 2.96
C GLY A 157 15.72 -14.01 1.71
N TYR A 158 15.20 -12.89 1.21
CA TYR A 158 14.37 -12.82 0.00
C TYR A 158 15.15 -12.48 -1.29
N GLY A 159 16.47 -12.32 -1.15
CA GLY A 159 17.38 -11.96 -2.23
C GLY A 159 17.43 -10.46 -2.52
N ASN A 160 18.10 -10.13 -3.61
CA ASN A 160 18.43 -8.76 -3.99
C ASN A 160 17.46 -8.23 -5.08
N LYS A 161 17.46 -6.91 -5.25
CA LYS A 161 16.93 -6.23 -6.42
C LYS A 161 17.65 -6.68 -7.69
N ILE A 162 16.99 -6.50 -8.83
CA ILE A 162 17.67 -6.64 -10.13
C ILE A 162 18.57 -5.42 -10.30
N HIS A 163 19.86 -5.65 -10.56
CA HIS A 163 20.79 -4.57 -10.85
C HIS A 163 20.47 -3.94 -12.21
N THR A 164 20.45 -2.61 -12.24
CA THR A 164 20.18 -1.82 -13.45
C THR A 164 21.20 -0.69 -13.57
N GLU A 165 21.42 -0.24 -14.81
CA GLU A 165 22.32 0.87 -15.12
C GLU A 165 21.55 2.04 -15.73
N TYR A 166 22.11 3.25 -15.61
CA TYR A 166 21.51 4.48 -16.15
C TYR A 166 21.15 4.38 -17.65
N ASP A 167 21.89 3.57 -18.39
CA ASP A 167 21.67 3.25 -19.80
C ASP A 167 20.22 2.81 -20.10
N LEU A 168 19.60 2.09 -19.15
CA LEU A 168 18.23 1.61 -19.26
C LEU A 168 17.23 2.76 -19.41
N TRP A 169 17.34 3.79 -18.58
CA TRP A 169 16.48 4.98 -18.65
C TRP A 169 16.73 5.74 -19.95
N ARG A 170 18.00 5.88 -20.37
CA ARG A 170 18.33 6.60 -21.61
C ARG A 170 17.67 5.95 -22.82
N LYS A 171 17.78 4.63 -22.98
CA LYS A 171 17.17 3.87 -24.08
C LYS A 171 15.65 3.99 -24.12
N ILE A 172 15.00 3.97 -22.95
CA ILE A 172 13.54 4.14 -22.88
C ILE A 172 13.14 5.56 -23.29
N VAL A 173 13.83 6.57 -22.77
CA VAL A 173 13.43 7.98 -22.90
C VAL A 173 13.79 8.57 -24.26
N LEU A 174 14.96 8.24 -24.80
CA LEU A 174 15.49 8.81 -26.05
C LEU A 174 15.16 7.94 -27.26
N ASP A 175 15.28 6.62 -27.12
CA ASP A 175 15.18 5.69 -28.25
C ASP A 175 13.81 4.99 -28.34
N ASN A 176 12.95 5.16 -27.33
CA ASN A 176 11.70 4.40 -27.16
C ASN A 176 11.91 2.88 -27.25
N ASP A 177 13.02 2.38 -26.71
CA ASP A 177 13.40 0.97 -26.83
C ASP A 177 12.47 0.05 -26.04
N ALA A 178 11.75 -0.81 -26.76
CA ALA A 178 10.77 -1.72 -26.18
C ALA A 178 11.40 -2.80 -25.29
N LYS A 179 12.63 -3.25 -25.60
CA LYS A 179 13.34 -4.25 -24.77
C LYS A 179 13.70 -3.67 -23.42
N SER A 180 14.21 -2.43 -23.41
CA SER A 180 14.50 -1.67 -22.19
C SER A 180 13.23 -1.42 -21.38
N MET A 181 12.11 -1.11 -22.03
CA MET A 181 10.81 -0.98 -21.32
C MET A 181 10.42 -2.28 -20.61
N GLN A 182 10.49 -3.43 -21.30
CA GLN A 182 10.17 -4.73 -20.70
C GLN A 182 11.09 -5.05 -19.51
N LEU A 183 12.39 -4.71 -19.60
CA LEU A 183 13.33 -4.88 -18.50
C LEU A 183 13.01 -3.96 -17.31
N MET A 184 12.62 -2.71 -17.56
CA MET A 184 12.16 -1.78 -16.52
C MET A 184 10.93 -2.31 -15.80
N VAL A 185 9.94 -2.79 -16.54
CA VAL A 185 8.74 -3.43 -15.96
C VAL A 185 9.12 -4.65 -15.13
N LYS A 186 10.05 -5.49 -15.60
CA LYS A 186 10.53 -6.64 -14.82
C LYS A 186 11.18 -6.23 -13.50
N TYR A 187 12.00 -5.18 -13.51
CA TYR A 187 12.64 -4.60 -12.32
C TYR A 187 11.59 -4.09 -11.31
N CYS A 188 10.68 -3.24 -11.76
CA CYS A 188 9.58 -2.69 -10.98
C CYS A 188 8.67 -3.80 -10.39
N LYS A 189 8.35 -4.86 -11.15
CA LYS A 189 7.61 -6.02 -10.63
C LYS A 189 8.37 -6.75 -9.51
N LYS A 190 9.69 -6.88 -9.62
CA LYS A 190 10.53 -7.49 -8.57
C LYS A 190 10.49 -6.66 -7.30
N ASP A 191 10.51 -5.34 -7.41
CA ASP A 191 10.46 -4.43 -6.26
C ASP A 191 9.14 -4.51 -5.50
N VAL A 192 8.01 -4.62 -6.21
CA VAL A 192 6.69 -4.89 -5.58
C VAL A 192 6.73 -6.19 -4.78
N LEU A 193 7.27 -7.27 -5.36
CA LEU A 193 7.37 -8.57 -4.68
C LEU A 193 8.27 -8.50 -3.44
N LEU A 194 9.42 -7.84 -3.55
CA LEU A 194 10.32 -7.65 -2.41
C LEU A 194 9.68 -6.80 -1.32
N THR A 195 8.97 -5.73 -1.71
CA THR A 195 8.24 -4.86 -0.78
C THR A 195 7.18 -5.62 -0.01
N GLU A 196 6.40 -6.47 -0.70
CA GLU A 196 5.44 -7.36 -0.05
C GLU A 196 6.13 -8.28 0.96
N LYS A 197 7.20 -8.99 0.57
CA LYS A 197 7.89 -9.92 1.48
C LYS A 197 8.46 -9.20 2.71
N VAL A 198 9.08 -8.05 2.52
CA VAL A 198 9.64 -7.23 3.60
C VAL A 198 8.52 -6.74 4.53
N HIS A 199 7.42 -6.23 3.98
CA HIS A 199 6.27 -5.80 4.76
C HIS A 199 5.67 -6.96 5.58
N GLN A 200 5.42 -8.11 4.95
CA GLN A 200 4.83 -9.29 5.60
C GLN A 200 5.65 -9.75 6.81
N THR A 201 6.96 -9.66 6.74
CA THR A 201 7.85 -10.05 7.84
C THR A 201 7.89 -8.99 8.94
N MET A 202 7.95 -7.71 8.59
CA MET A 202 8.00 -6.62 9.56
C MET A 202 6.66 -6.37 10.28
N LYS A 203 5.51 -6.68 9.66
CA LYS A 203 4.20 -6.29 10.19
C LYS A 203 3.95 -6.79 11.61
N ASN A 204 4.47 -7.97 11.98
CA ASN A 204 4.28 -8.51 13.33
C ASN A 204 5.09 -7.80 14.43
N TYR A 205 6.10 -7.02 14.05
CA TYR A 205 6.97 -6.26 14.95
C TYR A 205 6.64 -4.77 14.98
N THR A 206 5.62 -4.34 14.23
CA THR A 206 5.23 -2.94 14.09
C THR A 206 3.78 -2.74 14.51
N LYS A 207 3.40 -1.47 14.79
CA LYS A 207 2.00 -1.14 15.04
C LYS A 207 1.20 -1.27 13.74
N HIS A 208 -0.02 -1.76 13.83
CA HIS A 208 -0.95 -1.77 12.69
C HIS A 208 -1.33 -0.33 12.34
N LYS A 209 -1.47 -0.04 11.05
CA LYS A 209 -1.90 1.26 10.52
C LYS A 209 -3.42 1.31 10.37
N THR A 210 -3.99 0.23 9.85
CA THR A 210 -5.42 0.01 9.67
C THR A 210 -5.89 -1.13 10.58
N HIS A 211 -7.21 -1.32 10.68
CA HIS A 211 -7.79 -2.42 11.46
C HIS A 211 -8.58 -3.34 10.53
N VAL A 212 -7.89 -4.33 9.96
CA VAL A 212 -8.42 -5.26 8.96
C VAL A 212 -9.71 -5.94 9.43
N GLY A 213 -9.76 -6.46 10.67
CA GLY A 213 -10.98 -7.08 11.21
C GLY A 213 -12.21 -6.16 11.12
N VAL A 214 -12.16 -4.99 11.76
CA VAL A 214 -13.25 -3.99 11.70
C VAL A 214 -13.61 -3.59 10.27
N ALA A 215 -12.63 -3.45 9.38
CA ALA A 215 -12.90 -3.10 7.98
C ALA A 215 -13.68 -4.21 7.24
N MET A 216 -13.51 -5.48 7.63
CA MET A 216 -14.24 -6.62 7.09
C MET A 216 -15.54 -6.93 7.85
N GLY A 217 -15.97 -6.05 8.78
CA GLY A 217 -17.19 -6.24 9.57
C GLY A 217 -17.00 -7.00 10.89
N GLU A 218 -15.76 -7.40 11.22
CA GLU A 218 -15.45 -8.05 12.49
C GLU A 218 -15.43 -7.05 13.66
N THR A 219 -15.15 -7.55 14.87
CA THR A 219 -15.21 -6.74 16.07
C THR A 219 -13.90 -6.01 16.36
N LYS A 220 -13.97 -4.99 17.22
CA LYS A 220 -12.80 -4.22 17.71
C LYS A 220 -11.83 -5.04 18.58
N ILE A 221 -12.18 -6.29 18.91
CA ILE A 221 -11.30 -7.19 19.68
C ILE A 221 -10.61 -8.23 18.82
N ASP A 222 -10.95 -8.34 17.54
CA ASP A 222 -10.34 -9.28 16.63
C ASP A 222 -9.03 -8.70 16.06
N CYS A 223 -8.25 -9.53 15.37
CA CYS A 223 -6.91 -9.14 14.95
C CYS A 223 -6.96 -7.93 13.99
N PRO A 224 -6.24 -6.84 14.29
CA PRO A 224 -6.22 -5.68 13.40
C PRO A 224 -5.40 -5.93 12.12
N GLU A 225 -4.65 -7.03 12.03
CA GLU A 225 -3.78 -7.34 10.88
C GLU A 225 -4.38 -8.36 9.92
N CYS A 226 -5.07 -9.38 10.42
CA CYS A 226 -5.65 -10.44 9.60
C CYS A 226 -7.13 -10.70 9.85
N GLY A 227 -7.78 -9.95 10.74
CA GLY A 227 -9.19 -10.12 11.08
C GLY A 227 -9.55 -11.33 11.94
N SER A 228 -8.61 -12.26 12.18
CA SER A 228 -8.90 -13.46 12.98
C SER A 228 -9.35 -13.13 14.41
N ASP A 229 -10.36 -13.85 14.87
CA ASP A 229 -10.92 -13.81 16.24
C ASP A 229 -10.19 -14.75 17.22
N HIS A 230 -9.23 -15.53 16.74
CA HIS A 230 -8.43 -16.44 17.55
C HIS A 230 -7.33 -15.68 18.30
N ILE A 231 -7.75 -15.07 19.41
CA ILE A 231 -6.97 -14.10 20.17
C ILE A 231 -6.67 -14.62 21.56
N GLN A 232 -5.39 -14.61 21.92
CA GLN A 232 -4.96 -14.83 23.30
C GLN A 232 -4.75 -13.49 24.00
N SER A 233 -5.44 -13.28 25.12
CA SER A 233 -5.23 -12.11 25.97
C SER A 233 -4.08 -12.34 26.96
N ARG A 234 -3.17 -11.36 27.12
CA ARG A 234 -1.90 -11.49 27.86
C ARG A 234 -1.62 -10.30 28.78
N GLY A 235 -2.42 -10.20 29.85
CA GLY A 235 -2.28 -9.16 30.86
C GLY A 235 -2.62 -7.76 30.34
N TYR A 236 -2.00 -6.74 30.94
CA TYR A 236 -2.35 -5.33 30.72
C TYR A 236 -1.13 -4.49 30.32
N ALA A 237 -1.38 -3.42 29.59
CA ALA A 237 -0.46 -2.31 29.40
C ALA A 237 -1.10 -1.04 29.93
N ILE A 238 -0.32 -0.19 30.61
CA ILE A 238 -0.79 1.07 31.20
C ILE A 238 0.06 2.19 30.61
N THR A 239 -0.57 3.23 30.08
CA THR A 239 0.14 4.41 29.56
C THR A 239 0.51 5.36 30.69
N ALA A 240 1.44 6.30 30.45
CA ALA A 240 1.85 7.32 31.44
C ALA A 240 0.67 8.12 32.02
N VAL A 241 -0.36 8.39 31.21
CA VAL A 241 -1.60 9.10 31.63
C VAL A 241 -2.62 8.18 32.32
N GLY A 242 -2.26 6.94 32.67
CA GLY A 242 -3.12 6.01 33.42
C GLY A 242 -4.09 5.15 32.60
N THR A 243 -4.21 5.36 31.29
CA THR A 243 -5.10 4.55 30.43
C THR A 243 -4.67 3.07 30.40
N LYS A 244 -5.59 2.18 30.79
CA LYS A 244 -5.39 0.72 30.79
C LYS A 244 -5.81 0.11 29.44
N PHE A 245 -4.97 -0.78 28.93
CA PHE A 245 -5.20 -1.57 27.73
C PHE A 245 -5.05 -3.06 28.04
N LYS A 246 -5.88 -3.90 27.43
CA LYS A 246 -5.66 -5.34 27.37
C LYS A 246 -4.62 -5.61 26.28
N ARG A 247 -3.57 -6.38 26.59
CA ARG A 247 -2.63 -6.86 25.57
C ARG A 247 -3.16 -8.13 24.94
N CYS A 248 -3.07 -8.23 23.63
CA CYS A 248 -3.55 -9.36 22.85
C CYS A 248 -2.49 -9.82 21.86
N GLN A 249 -2.46 -11.12 21.60
CA GLN A 249 -1.69 -11.71 20.51
C GLN A 249 -2.63 -12.57 19.67
N CYS A 250 -2.68 -12.30 18.37
CA CYS A 250 -3.36 -13.17 17.44
C CYS A 250 -2.60 -14.49 17.29
N GLN A 251 -3.30 -15.60 17.46
CA GLN A 251 -2.69 -16.94 17.34
C GLN A 251 -2.58 -17.41 15.89
N ASN A 252 -3.27 -16.77 14.94
CA ASN A 252 -3.18 -17.10 13.52
C ASN A 252 -1.99 -16.41 12.82
N CYS A 253 -1.84 -15.09 13.00
CA CYS A 253 -0.78 -14.33 12.31
C CYS A 253 0.38 -13.91 13.23
N GLY A 254 0.26 -14.07 14.54
CA GLY A 254 1.29 -13.68 15.51
C GLY A 254 1.30 -12.20 15.88
N LYS A 255 0.48 -11.35 15.26
CA LYS A 255 0.43 -9.90 15.52
C LYS A 255 0.11 -9.62 16.99
N TRP A 256 0.95 -8.79 17.60
CA TRP A 256 0.69 -8.19 18.90
C TRP A 256 -0.03 -6.85 18.75
N TYR A 257 -1.04 -6.64 19.60
CA TYR A 257 -1.78 -5.39 19.65
C TYR A 257 -2.40 -5.18 21.03
N ARG A 258 -3.00 -4.01 21.23
CA ARG A 258 -3.62 -3.65 22.50
C ARG A 258 -4.98 -3.02 22.25
N ILE A 259 -5.93 -3.34 23.12
CA ILE A 259 -7.32 -2.86 23.05
C ILE A 259 -7.59 -2.05 24.33
N ASN A 260 -8.27 -0.92 24.22
CA ASN A 260 -8.70 -0.18 25.42
C ASN A 260 -9.53 -1.10 26.32
N LEU A 261 -9.26 -1.10 27.63
CA LEU A 261 -9.87 -2.08 28.54
C LEU A 261 -11.40 -2.00 28.58
N ASN A 262 -11.98 -0.80 28.47
CA ASN A 262 -13.44 -0.64 28.46
C ASN A 262 -14.06 -1.23 27.19
N VAL A 263 -13.40 -1.02 26.04
CA VAL A 263 -13.82 -1.62 24.75
C VAL A 263 -13.74 -3.14 24.82
N TYR A 264 -12.65 -3.67 25.37
CA TYR A 264 -12.47 -5.11 25.54
C TYR A 264 -13.56 -5.73 26.42
N ASN A 265 -13.79 -5.17 27.61
CA ASN A 265 -14.78 -5.68 28.55
C ASN A 265 -16.20 -5.66 27.95
N LYS A 266 -16.56 -4.58 27.26
CA LYS A 266 -17.86 -4.47 26.58
C LYS A 266 -18.03 -5.53 25.47
N ALA A 267 -16.98 -5.81 24.70
CA ALA A 267 -17.05 -6.80 23.65
C ALA A 267 -17.18 -8.23 24.21
N ILE A 268 -16.44 -8.55 25.28
CA ILE A 268 -16.52 -9.87 25.95
C ILE A 268 -17.89 -10.08 26.60
N SER A 269 -18.47 -9.06 27.25
CA SER A 269 -19.81 -9.19 27.83
C SER A 269 -20.88 -9.49 26.76
N ILE A 270 -20.76 -8.87 25.59
CA ILE A 270 -21.66 -9.15 24.45
C ILE A 270 -21.47 -10.58 23.94
N LYS A 271 -20.22 -11.03 23.75
CA LYS A 271 -19.93 -12.41 23.30
C LYS A 271 -20.49 -13.46 24.28
N ASN A 272 -20.32 -13.25 25.58
CA ASN A 272 -20.81 -14.17 26.60
C ASN A 272 -22.35 -14.23 26.66
N ASN A 273 -23.04 -13.09 26.51
CA ASN A 273 -24.52 -13.08 26.49
C ASN A 273 -25.11 -13.75 25.25
N LYS A 274 -24.42 -13.72 24.10
CA LYS A 274 -24.84 -14.44 22.89
C LYS A 274 -24.60 -15.95 22.95
N ALA A 275 -23.75 -16.43 23.85
CA ALA A 275 -23.47 -17.87 24.02
C ALA A 275 -24.44 -18.57 24.98
N ILE A 276 -25.33 -17.82 25.64
CA ILE A 276 -26.30 -18.31 26.63
C ILE A 276 -27.72 -18.40 26.05
N VAL A 277 -27.93 -17.90 24.82
CA VAL A 277 -29.19 -17.97 24.04
C VAL A 277 -28.99 -18.96 22.90
#